data_AF-A0A8H7IWF8-F1
#
_entry.id   AF-A0A8H7IWF8-F1
#
_cell.length_a   1.000
_cell.length_b   1.000
_cell.length_c   1.000
_cell.angle_alpha   90.00
_cell.angle_beta   90.00
_cell.angle_gamma   90.00
#
_symmetry.space_group_name_H-M   'P 1'
#
loop_
_entity.id
_entity.type
_entity.pdbx_description
1 polymer ?
#
loop_
_entity_poly.entity_id
_entity_poly.type
_entity_poly.pdbx_seq_one_letter_code
_entity_poly.pdbx_strand_id
1 'polypeptide(L)'
;MASLPGRRGHAAIGVIISDMEPYLPPDTIDRPGYKHCRTTYGLLTTTYKRAESSDAPLKVYKELQQLETELRRRLRNLNASKGIPAKMIQYLDELKAALEQALSEGVDADFLIQGISDLLEEKPEIQPAPKPERVLMMPDTKYKKVKAELVEANRRIQKLNEENNSLILYVRKLEAERGQHGI
;
A
#
# COMPACT_ATOMS: atom_id res chain seq x y z
N MET A 1 19.49 22.48 14.89
CA MET A 1 18.69 21.51 14.12
C MET A 1 17.63 22.29 13.38
N ALA A 2 17.66 22.33 12.06
CA ALA A 2 16.71 23.10 11.28
C ALA A 2 15.34 22.41 11.34
N SER A 3 14.35 23.08 11.94
CA SER A 3 12.94 22.71 11.78
C SER A 3 12.60 22.86 10.30
N LEU A 4 12.19 21.78 9.64
CA LEU A 4 11.59 21.88 8.31
C LEU A 4 10.45 22.89 8.39
N PRO A 5 10.33 23.84 7.44
CA PRO A 5 9.24 24.81 7.44
C PRO A 5 7.93 24.04 7.57
N GLY A 6 7.12 24.42 8.55
CA GLY A 6 5.87 23.72 8.85
C GLY A 6 5.09 23.56 7.56
N ARG A 7 5.02 22.33 7.06
CA ARG A 7 4.22 21.94 5.90
C ARG A 7 2.75 22.19 6.26
N ARG A 8 2.25 23.36 5.87
CA ARG A 8 0.94 23.90 6.24
C ARG A 8 0.12 24.19 4.98
N GLY A 9 -1.20 24.15 5.12
CA GLY A 9 -2.11 24.35 3.98
C GLY A 9 -2.43 23.05 3.23
N HIS A 10 -3.43 23.16 2.35
CA HIS A 10 -3.95 22.02 1.59
C HIS A 10 -2.85 21.32 0.77
N ALA A 11 -2.04 22.07 0.01
CA ALA A 11 -0.95 21.51 -0.80
C ALA A 11 0.06 20.71 0.01
N ALA A 12 0.46 21.22 1.18
CA ALA A 12 1.44 20.57 2.03
C ALA A 12 0.91 19.24 2.58
N ILE A 13 -0.38 19.15 2.90
CA ILE A 13 -1.05 17.90 3.27
C ILE A 13 -0.98 16.89 2.11
N GLY A 14 -1.22 17.34 0.87
CA GLY A 14 -1.10 16.49 -0.32
C GLY A 14 0.31 15.94 -0.54
N VAL A 15 1.34 16.77 -0.30
CA VAL A 15 2.75 16.37 -0.37
C VAL A 15 3.08 15.34 0.72
N ILE A 16 2.66 15.57 1.97
CA ILE A 16 2.87 14.61 3.08
C ILE A 16 2.23 13.26 2.74
N ILE A 17 0.98 13.27 2.22
CA ILE A 17 0.30 12.04 1.81
C ILE A 17 1.13 11.30 0.76
N SER A 18 1.59 12.00 -0.28
CA SER A 18 2.39 11.41 -1.36
C SER A 18 3.73 10.85 -0.87
N ASP A 19 4.40 11.54 0.05
CA ASP A 19 5.69 11.14 0.63
C ASP A 19 5.60 9.85 1.48
N MET A 20 4.40 9.49 1.97
CA MET A 20 4.18 8.25 2.73
C MET A 20 4.14 7.00 1.85
N GLU A 21 3.83 7.11 0.56
CA GLU A 21 3.64 5.96 -0.34
C GLU A 21 4.79 4.92 -0.32
N PRO A 22 6.07 5.33 -0.36
CA PRO A 22 7.21 4.40 -0.37
C PRO A 22 7.38 3.62 0.94
N TYR A 23 6.82 4.11 2.05
CA TYR A 23 6.94 3.51 3.38
C TYR A 23 5.78 2.58 3.71
N LEU A 24 4.80 2.48 2.82
CA LEU A 24 3.69 1.55 2.98
C LEU A 24 4.16 0.11 2.82
N PRO A 25 3.45 -0.84 3.44
CA PRO A 25 3.74 -2.24 3.24
C PRO A 25 3.66 -2.61 1.74
N PRO A 26 4.58 -3.47 1.25
CA PRO A 26 4.66 -3.83 -0.16
C PRO A 26 3.40 -4.56 -0.61
N ASP A 27 2.95 -4.24 -1.83
CA ASP A 27 1.73 -4.80 -2.44
C ASP A 27 1.89 -6.26 -2.90
N THR A 28 3.13 -6.76 -2.92
CA THR A 28 3.46 -8.13 -3.30
C THR A 28 3.19 -9.14 -2.18
N ILE A 29 2.98 -8.67 -0.95
CA ILE A 29 2.74 -9.54 0.21
C ILE A 29 1.24 -9.68 0.43
N ASP A 30 0.71 -10.88 0.19
CA ASP A 30 -0.69 -11.22 0.45
C ASP A 30 -0.95 -11.51 1.94
N ARG A 31 -0.74 -10.50 2.78
CA ARG A 31 -1.16 -10.53 4.19
C ARG A 31 -2.35 -9.60 4.37
N PRO A 32 -3.47 -10.06 4.98
CA PRO A 32 -4.66 -9.24 5.17
C PRO A 32 -4.37 -7.87 5.80
N GLY A 33 -3.54 -7.80 6.85
CA GLY A 33 -3.15 -6.54 7.49
C GLY A 33 -2.43 -5.57 6.55
N TYR A 34 -1.56 -6.07 5.66
CA TYR A 34 -0.81 -5.28 4.69
C TYR A 34 -1.75 -4.67 3.65
N LYS A 35 -2.66 -5.50 3.11
CA LYS A 35 -3.73 -5.06 2.20
C LYS A 35 -4.60 -3.98 2.86
N HIS A 36 -5.04 -4.21 4.09
CA HIS A 36 -5.86 -3.27 4.84
C HIS A 36 -5.19 -1.90 5.07
N CYS A 37 -3.87 -1.85 5.24
CA CYS A 37 -3.14 -0.57 5.29
C CYS A 37 -3.11 0.15 3.96
N ARG A 38 -2.82 -0.56 2.86
CA ARG A 38 -2.85 0.05 1.51
C ARG A 38 -4.25 0.53 1.15
N THR A 39 -5.29 -0.22 1.51
CA THR A 39 -6.69 0.22 1.32
C THR A 39 -6.98 1.49 2.09
N THR A 40 -6.61 1.58 3.38
CA THR A 40 -6.83 2.81 4.17
C THR A 40 -6.04 4.00 3.63
N TYR A 41 -4.80 3.79 3.20
CA TYR A 41 -4.02 4.83 2.54
C TYR A 41 -4.63 5.27 1.19
N GLY A 42 -5.13 4.32 0.41
CA GLY A 42 -5.86 4.61 -0.83
C GLY A 42 -7.09 5.47 -0.56
N LEU A 43 -7.88 5.10 0.47
CA LEU A 43 -9.02 5.90 0.93
C LEU A 43 -8.59 7.31 1.34
N LEU A 44 -7.53 7.44 2.16
CA LEU A 44 -6.97 8.73 2.57
C LEU A 44 -6.64 9.62 1.35
N THR A 45 -5.95 9.05 0.35
CA THR A 45 -5.57 9.77 -0.86
C THR A 45 -6.78 10.19 -1.68
N THR A 46 -7.78 9.32 -1.82
CA THR A 46 -9.01 9.64 -2.57
C THR A 46 -9.89 10.67 -1.86
N THR A 47 -9.98 10.61 -0.53
CA THR A 47 -10.72 11.57 0.28
C THR A 47 -10.05 12.94 0.23
N TYR A 48 -8.72 12.99 0.24
CA TYR A 48 -7.98 14.24 0.08
C TYR A 48 -8.29 14.92 -1.26
N LYS A 49 -8.22 14.18 -2.36
CA LYS A 49 -8.57 14.70 -3.69
C LYS A 49 -10.04 15.13 -3.79
N ARG A 50 -10.94 14.44 -3.08
CA ARG A 50 -12.35 14.82 -3.03
C ARG A 50 -12.56 16.16 -2.32
N ALA A 51 -11.67 16.56 -1.41
CA ALA A 51 -11.79 17.84 -0.71
C ALA A 51 -11.80 19.02 -1.70
N GLU A 52 -11.05 18.93 -2.80
CA GLU A 52 -10.98 19.94 -3.86
C GLU A 52 -12.32 20.15 -4.59
N SER A 53 -13.18 19.15 -4.64
CA SER A 53 -14.46 19.17 -5.38
C SER A 53 -15.69 19.06 -4.46
N SER A 54 -15.51 19.16 -3.15
CA SER A 54 -16.59 18.97 -2.18
C SER A 54 -17.21 20.29 -1.76
N ASP A 55 -18.54 20.33 -1.71
CA ASP A 55 -19.30 21.46 -1.16
C ASP A 55 -19.14 21.62 0.37
N ALA A 56 -18.49 20.66 1.05
CA ALA A 56 -18.30 20.67 2.50
C ALA A 56 -16.89 20.19 2.90
N PRO A 57 -15.84 20.97 2.58
CA PRO A 57 -14.46 20.55 2.76
C PRO A 57 -14.09 20.30 4.23
N LEU A 58 -14.70 21.03 5.17
CA LEU A 58 -14.54 20.77 6.60
C LEU A 58 -14.94 19.33 7.01
N LYS A 59 -16.00 18.77 6.42
CA LYS A 59 -16.41 17.38 6.70
C LYS A 59 -15.38 16.39 6.15
N VAL A 60 -14.87 16.67 4.94
CA VAL A 60 -13.83 15.85 4.29
C VAL A 60 -12.55 15.84 5.12
N TYR A 61 -12.15 16.98 5.71
CA TYR A 61 -10.98 17.05 6.57
C TYR A 61 -11.14 16.31 7.89
N LYS A 62 -12.35 16.27 8.47
CA LYS A 62 -12.64 15.40 9.62
C LYS A 62 -12.55 13.91 9.25
N GLU A 63 -13.03 13.53 8.07
CA GLU A 63 -12.86 12.17 7.54
C GLU A 63 -11.37 11.83 7.31
N LEU A 64 -10.58 12.77 6.80
CA LEU A 64 -9.12 12.62 6.66
C LEU A 64 -8.45 12.39 8.01
N GLN A 65 -8.83 13.13 9.04
CA GLN A 65 -8.31 12.95 10.41
C GLN A 65 -8.62 11.55 10.95
N GLN A 66 -9.83 11.05 10.72
CA GLN A 66 -10.23 9.69 11.11
C GLN A 66 -9.43 8.63 10.33
N LEU A 67 -9.23 8.83 9.03
CA LEU A 67 -8.46 7.92 8.18
C LEU A 67 -6.97 7.88 8.56
N GLU A 68 -6.36 9.01 8.93
CA GLU A 68 -5.00 9.07 9.48
C GLU A 68 -4.89 8.24 10.77
N THR A 69 -5.82 8.43 11.69
CA THR A 69 -5.82 7.70 12.97
C THR A 69 -5.97 6.20 12.74
N GLU A 70 -6.85 5.81 11.82
CA GLU A 70 -7.05 4.41 11.45
C GLU A 70 -5.82 3.82 10.76
N LEU A 71 -5.16 4.57 9.86
CA LEU A 71 -3.92 4.14 9.21
C LEU A 71 -2.82 3.92 10.25
N ARG A 72 -2.64 4.87 11.18
CA ARG A 72 -1.69 4.78 12.29
C ARG A 72 -1.96 3.54 13.15
N ARG A 73 -3.23 3.27 13.50
CA ARG A 73 -3.64 2.09 14.26
C ARG A 73 -3.30 0.80 13.52
N ARG A 74 -3.61 0.70 12.22
CA ARG A 74 -3.33 -0.49 11.40
C ARG A 74 -1.84 -0.73 11.23
N LEU A 75 -1.05 0.32 11.02
CA LEU A 75 0.41 0.23 10.91
C LEU A 75 1.05 -0.24 12.22
N ARG A 76 0.55 0.21 13.39
CA ARG A 76 1.01 -0.28 14.70
C ARG A 76 0.72 -1.77 14.87
N ASN A 77 -0.46 -2.21 14.46
CA ASN A 77 -0.91 -3.60 14.61
C ASN A 77 -0.25 -4.58 13.61
N LEU A 78 0.40 -4.06 12.57
CA LEU A 78 0.93 -4.86 11.45
C LEU A 78 2.18 -5.67 11.81
N ASN A 79 3.02 -5.14 12.69
CA ASN A 79 4.28 -5.77 13.09
C ASN A 79 4.69 -5.30 14.49
N ALA A 80 4.18 -5.98 15.52
CA ALA A 80 4.62 -5.77 16.90
C ALA A 80 6.13 -6.00 17.09
N SER A 81 6.78 -6.75 16.18
CA SER A 81 8.19 -7.12 16.24
C SER A 81 9.15 -6.22 15.43
N LYS A 82 8.67 -5.51 14.40
CA LYS A 82 9.51 -4.61 13.58
C LYS A 82 9.14 -3.12 13.70
N GLY A 83 7.99 -2.81 14.29
CA GLY A 83 7.51 -1.44 14.46
C GLY A 83 7.17 -0.74 13.14
N ILE A 84 6.68 0.50 13.25
CA ILE A 84 6.47 1.39 12.10
C ILE A 84 7.82 2.03 11.76
N PRO A 85 8.22 2.15 10.47
CA PRO A 85 9.42 2.90 10.09
C PRO A 85 9.41 4.31 10.67
N ALA A 86 10.54 4.78 11.21
CA ALA A 86 10.63 6.09 11.87
C ALA A 86 10.18 7.26 10.97
N LYS A 87 10.51 7.20 9.66
CA LYS A 87 10.04 8.19 8.68
C LYS A 87 8.53 8.17 8.48
N MET A 88 7.90 6.99 8.50
CA MET A 88 6.44 6.91 8.41
C MET A 88 5.78 7.52 9.66
N ILE A 89 6.37 7.34 10.84
CA ILE A 89 5.90 8.00 12.06
C ILE A 89 5.99 9.53 11.91
N GLN A 90 7.14 10.04 11.43
CA GLN A 90 7.31 11.48 11.17
C GLN A 90 6.24 12.03 10.24
N TYR A 91 6.00 11.39 9.09
CA TYR A 91 4.96 11.85 8.16
C TYR A 91 3.55 11.76 8.75
N LEU A 92 3.23 10.74 9.54
CA LEU A 92 1.94 10.66 10.22
C LEU A 92 1.78 11.76 11.26
N ASP A 93 2.85 12.12 11.98
CA ASP A 93 2.84 13.21 12.97
C ASP A 93 2.73 14.58 12.29
N GLU A 94 3.45 14.79 11.18
CA GLU A 94 3.30 15.97 10.32
C GLU A 94 1.88 16.08 9.75
N LEU A 95 1.31 14.98 9.24
CA LEU A 95 -0.04 14.95 8.71
C LEU A 95 -1.06 15.27 9.79
N LYS A 96 -0.92 14.68 10.99
CA LYS A 96 -1.81 14.96 12.11
C LYS A 96 -1.77 16.44 12.50
N ALA A 97 -0.57 17.00 12.65
CA ALA A 97 -0.41 18.41 13.01
C ALA A 97 -1.00 19.34 11.93
N ALA A 98 -0.76 19.04 10.66
CA ALA A 98 -1.30 19.82 9.54
C ALA A 98 -2.84 19.75 9.47
N LEU A 99 -3.43 18.58 9.73
CA LEU A 99 -4.89 18.42 9.78
C LEU A 99 -5.52 19.12 10.98
N GLU A 100 -4.91 19.03 12.17
CA GLU A 100 -5.39 19.73 13.37
C GLU A 100 -5.33 21.24 13.19
N GLN A 101 -4.25 21.74 12.59
CA GLN A 101 -4.12 23.16 12.29
C GLN A 101 -5.15 23.62 11.25
N ALA A 102 -5.32 22.88 10.14
CA ALA A 102 -6.32 23.20 9.11
C ALA A 102 -7.75 23.22 9.69
N LEU A 103 -8.07 22.27 10.58
CA LEU A 103 -9.37 22.22 11.26
C LEU A 103 -9.54 23.36 12.28
N SER A 104 -8.45 23.83 12.90
CA SER A 104 -8.48 24.93 13.87
C SER A 104 -8.57 26.30 13.22
N GLU A 105 -7.90 26.49 12.08
CA GLU A 105 -7.92 27.74 11.29
C GLU A 105 -9.21 27.86 10.49
N GLY A 106 -9.82 26.73 10.15
CA GLY A 106 -11.04 26.65 9.33
C GLY A 106 -10.69 26.22 7.91
N VAL A 107 -11.37 25.17 7.44
CA VAL A 107 -11.23 24.69 6.06
C VAL A 107 -12.39 25.25 5.26
N ASP A 108 -12.15 26.36 4.58
CA ASP A 108 -13.06 27.01 3.65
C ASP A 108 -12.55 26.90 2.19
N ALA A 109 -13.31 27.46 1.26
CA ALA A 109 -12.94 27.47 -0.16
C ALA A 109 -11.64 28.25 -0.39
N ASP A 110 -11.41 29.33 0.36
CA ASP A 110 -10.22 30.16 0.25
C ASP A 110 -8.96 29.42 0.70
N PHE A 111 -9.03 28.60 1.75
CA PHE A 111 -7.95 27.71 2.18
C PHE A 111 -7.55 26.70 1.10
N LEU A 112 -8.53 26.14 0.39
CA LEU A 112 -8.26 25.21 -0.72
C LEU A 112 -7.69 25.93 -1.93
N ILE A 113 -8.25 27.09 -2.29
CA ILE A 113 -7.77 27.93 -3.40
C ILE A 113 -6.34 28.39 -3.13
N GLN A 114 -6.03 28.85 -1.91
CA GLN A 114 -4.68 29.25 -1.53
C GLN A 114 -3.71 28.08 -1.65
N GLY A 115 -4.08 26.89 -1.17
CA GLY A 115 -3.25 25.71 -1.34
C GLY A 115 -3.01 25.34 -2.81
N ILE A 116 -4.02 25.45 -3.68
CA ILE A 116 -3.85 25.21 -5.12
C ILE A 116 -2.93 26.27 -5.74
N SER A 117 -3.09 27.54 -5.35
CA SER A 117 -2.24 28.66 -5.77
C SER A 117 -0.79 28.48 -5.32
N ASP A 118 -0.54 28.08 -4.08
CA ASP A 118 0.81 27.79 -3.57
C ASP A 118 1.49 26.67 -4.38
N LEU A 119 0.72 25.65 -4.79
CA LEU A 119 1.18 24.54 -5.62
C LEU A 119 1.53 24.98 -7.06
N LEU A 120 0.87 26.03 -7.55
CA LEU A 120 1.12 26.66 -8.85
C LEU A 120 2.26 27.69 -8.79
N GLU A 121 2.39 28.44 -7.70
CA GLU A 121 3.43 29.45 -7.48
C GLU A 121 4.81 28.82 -7.16
N GLU A 122 4.86 27.67 -6.48
CA GLU A 122 6.11 26.89 -6.31
C GLU A 122 6.63 26.28 -7.64
N LYS A 123 5.96 26.49 -8.77
CA LYS A 123 6.40 26.04 -10.09
C LYS A 123 6.60 27.18 -11.10
N PRO A 124 7.83 27.71 -11.18
CA PRO A 124 8.55 27.81 -12.42
C PRO A 124 9.61 26.70 -12.44
N GLU A 125 9.41 25.69 -13.30
CA GLU A 125 10.43 24.70 -13.70
C GLU A 125 11.02 23.76 -12.62
N ILE A 126 10.19 23.00 -11.90
CA ILE A 126 10.70 21.76 -11.29
C ILE A 126 10.50 20.63 -12.31
N GLN A 127 11.55 20.36 -13.09
CA GLN A 127 11.74 19.05 -13.71
C GLN A 127 11.47 18.01 -12.63
N PRO A 128 10.58 17.03 -12.83
CA PRO A 128 10.24 16.07 -11.80
C PRO A 128 11.54 15.40 -11.34
N ALA A 129 11.93 15.67 -10.09
CA ALA A 129 13.07 14.99 -9.50
C ALA A 129 12.85 13.48 -9.73
N PRO A 130 13.80 12.76 -10.35
CA PRO A 130 13.61 11.37 -10.70
C PRO A 130 13.25 10.63 -9.42
N LYS A 131 12.05 10.02 -9.41
CA LYS A 131 11.60 9.13 -8.33
C LYS A 131 12.80 8.24 -7.96
N PRO A 132 13.20 8.14 -6.68
CA PRO A 132 14.29 7.25 -6.32
C PRO A 132 13.95 5.88 -6.86
N GLU A 133 14.76 5.42 -7.82
CA GLU A 133 14.56 4.17 -8.52
C GLU A 133 14.49 3.10 -7.43
N ARG A 134 13.35 2.41 -7.34
CA ARG A 134 13.19 1.35 -6.34
C ARG A 134 14.36 0.40 -6.56
N VAL A 135 15.21 0.24 -5.55
CA VAL A 135 16.35 -0.68 -5.63
C VAL A 135 15.77 -2.09 -5.80
N LEU A 136 15.69 -2.52 -7.05
CA LEU A 136 15.29 -3.87 -7.39
C LEU A 136 16.42 -4.78 -6.95
N MET A 137 16.18 -5.58 -5.90
CA MET A 137 17.11 -6.62 -5.42
C MET A 137 17.44 -7.65 -6.53
N MET A 138 16.66 -7.67 -7.61
CA MET A 138 16.92 -8.50 -8.78
C MET A 138 16.39 -7.83 -10.06
N PRO A 139 17.16 -7.81 -11.17
CA PRO A 139 16.69 -7.28 -12.45
C PRO A 139 15.39 -7.93 -12.94
N ASP A 140 14.49 -7.14 -13.54
CA ASP A 140 13.19 -7.61 -14.07
C ASP A 140 13.30 -8.78 -15.05
N THR A 141 14.41 -8.86 -15.79
CA THR A 141 14.72 -9.97 -16.69
C THR A 141 14.88 -11.29 -15.94
N LYS A 142 15.57 -11.27 -14.78
CA LYS A 142 15.72 -12.43 -13.91
C LYS A 142 14.38 -12.79 -13.25
N TYR A 143 13.58 -11.81 -12.85
CA TYR A 143 12.28 -12.05 -12.22
C TYR A 143 11.30 -12.74 -13.18
N LYS A 144 11.22 -12.28 -14.43
CA LYS A 144 10.38 -12.91 -15.47
C LYS A 144 10.82 -14.35 -15.75
N LYS A 145 12.12 -14.60 -15.80
CA LYS A 145 12.68 -15.95 -16.01
C LYS A 145 12.31 -16.89 -14.86
N VAL A 146 12.55 -16.49 -13.61
CA VAL A 146 12.20 -17.29 -12.42
C VAL A 146 10.69 -17.55 -12.34
N LYS A 147 9.86 -16.56 -12.69
CA LYS A 147 8.41 -16.73 -12.72
C LYS A 147 7.97 -17.74 -13.80
N ALA A 148 8.58 -17.71 -14.97
CA ALA A 148 8.31 -18.68 -16.04
C ALA A 148 8.73 -20.10 -15.61
N GLU A 149 9.93 -20.25 -15.04
CA GLU A 149 10.42 -21.53 -14.51
C GLU A 149 9.52 -22.08 -13.39
N LEU A 150 9.00 -21.22 -12.51
CA LEU A 150 8.08 -21.61 -11.45
C LEU A 150 6.74 -22.13 -12.00
N VAL A 151 6.20 -21.48 -13.04
CA VAL A 151 4.96 -21.93 -13.69
C VAL A 151 5.17 -23.28 -14.37
N GLU A 152 6.32 -23.47 -15.04
CA GLU A 152 6.65 -24.73 -15.70
C GLU A 152 6.87 -25.87 -14.69
N ALA A 153 7.58 -25.59 -13.59
CA ALA A 153 7.77 -26.54 -12.50
C ALA A 153 6.44 -26.94 -11.85
N ASN A 154 5.55 -25.99 -11.59
CA ASN A 154 4.23 -26.28 -11.03
C ASN A 154 3.37 -27.14 -11.97
N ARG A 155 3.39 -26.87 -13.28
CA ARG A 155 2.71 -27.74 -14.27
C ARG A 155 3.25 -29.16 -14.26
N ARG A 156 4.57 -29.32 -14.14
CA ARG A 156 5.21 -30.63 -14.06
C ARG A 156 4.83 -31.39 -12.79
N ILE A 157 4.80 -30.71 -11.65
CA ILE A 157 4.34 -31.28 -10.36
C ILE A 157 2.88 -31.72 -10.45
N GLN A 158 2.01 -30.88 -11.04
CA GLN A 158 0.60 -31.22 -11.22
C GLN A 158 0.44 -32.51 -12.05
N LYS A 159 1.14 -32.59 -13.19
CA LYS A 159 1.10 -33.77 -14.06
C LYS A 159 1.59 -35.04 -13.35
N LEU A 160 2.70 -34.94 -12.62
CA LEU A 160 3.24 -36.07 -11.84
C LEU A 160 2.30 -36.51 -10.72
N ASN A 161 1.57 -35.58 -10.10
CA ASN A 161 0.55 -35.91 -9.09
C ASN A 161 -0.67 -36.61 -9.71
N GLU A 162 -1.12 -36.19 -10.89
CA GLU A 162 -2.20 -36.85 -11.62
C GLU A 162 -1.79 -38.28 -12.04
N GLU A 163 -0.56 -38.44 -12.54
CA GLU A 163 0.02 -39.75 -12.87
C GLU A 163 0.15 -40.64 -11.62
N ASN A 164 0.68 -40.13 -10.51
CA ASN A 164 0.76 -40.88 -9.25
C ASN A 164 -0.62 -41.28 -8.73
N ASN A 165 -1.61 -40.39 -8.77
CA ASN A 165 -2.97 -40.70 -8.32
C ASN A 165 -3.62 -41.79 -9.19
N SER A 166 -3.41 -41.75 -10.52
CA SER A 166 -3.92 -42.79 -11.42
C SER A 166 -3.24 -44.14 -11.20
N LEU A 167 -1.92 -44.15 -10.97
CA LEU A 167 -1.17 -45.37 -10.62
C LEU A 167 -1.61 -45.93 -9.27
N ILE A 168 -1.83 -45.09 -8.25
CA ILE A 168 -2.34 -45.52 -6.94
C ILE A 168 -3.70 -46.19 -7.08
N LEU A 169 -4.61 -45.63 -7.89
CA LEU A 169 -5.92 -46.24 -8.15
C LEU A 169 -5.80 -47.58 -8.89
N TYR A 170 -4.88 -47.67 -9.85
CA TYR A 170 -4.62 -48.90 -10.59
C TYR A 170 -4.04 -50.00 -9.70
N VAL A 171 -3.06 -49.66 -8.85
CA VAL A 171 -2.49 -50.59 -7.85
C VAL A 171 -3.57 -51.07 -6.88
N ARG A 172 -4.38 -50.17 -6.33
CA ARG A 172 -5.50 -50.55 -5.44
C ARG A 172 -6.49 -51.48 -6.12
N LYS A 173 -6.76 -51.29 -7.41
CA LYS A 173 -7.65 -52.15 -8.18
C LYS A 173 -7.05 -53.55 -8.35
N LEU A 174 -5.77 -53.65 -8.70
CA LEU A 174 -5.07 -54.92 -8.82
C LEU A 174 -4.91 -55.65 -7.47
N GLU A 175 -4.70 -54.92 -6.37
CA GLU A 175 -4.68 -55.47 -5.01
C GLU A 175 -6.05 -56.02 -4.61
N ALA A 176 -7.14 -55.31 -4.95
CA ALA A 176 -8.50 -55.78 -4.71
C ALA A 176 -8.85 -57.02 -5.56
N GLU A 177 -8.44 -57.06 -6.83
CA GLU A 177 -8.62 -58.21 -7.72
C GLU A 177 -7.81 -59.43 -7.25
N ARG A 178 -6.59 -59.23 -6.76
CA ARG A 178 -5.77 -60.28 -6.12
C ARG A 178 -6.35 -60.78 -4.81
N GLY A 179 -6.96 -59.90 -4.01
CA GLY A 179 -7.67 -60.28 -2.79
C GLY A 179 -8.96 -61.07 -3.05
N GLN A 180 -9.57 -60.91 -4.22
CA GLN A 180 -10.76 -61.66 -4.65
C GLN A 180 -10.45 -63.02 -5.31
N HIS A 181 -9.28 -63.19 -5.92
CA HIS A 181 -8.83 -64.46 -6.53
C HIS A 181 -7.95 -65.31 -5.58
N GLY A 182 -7.85 -64.90 -4.31
CA GLY A 182 -7.11 -65.58 -3.26
C GLY A 182 -7.99 -66.37 -2.30
N ILE A 183 -8.98 -67.12 -2.80
CA ILE A 183 -9.56 -68.36 -2.21
C ILE A 183 -9.99 -69.26 -3.37
#